data_AF-A0A968JWD5-F1
#
_entry.id   AF-A0A968JWD5-F1
#
_cell.length_a   1.000
_cell.length_b   1.000
_cell.length_c   1.000
_cell.angle_alpha   90.00
_cell.angle_beta   90.00
_cell.angle_gamma   90.00
#
_symmetry.space_group_name_H-M   'P 1'
#
loop_
_entity.id
_entity.type
_entity.pdbx_description
1 polymer ?
#
loop_
_entity_poly.entity_id
_entity_poly.type
_entity_poly.pdbx_seq_one_letter_code
_entity_poly.pdbx_strand_id
1 'polypeptide(L)'
;MNSETVNHLNEEAIALYADALIRGTRDSLPEFILGHVEDCQLCRKEILAVYDVMKPQQCKTLPETNDKKVIQRPEIFSVFRYAAVFAGLAGIAAVIIF
;
A
#
# COMPACT_ATOMS: atom_id res chain seq x y z
N MET A 1 26.15 23.51 -17.69
CA MET A 1 25.58 22.38 -16.93
C MET A 1 24.20 22.81 -16.47
N ASN A 2 23.18 22.51 -17.27
CA ASN A 2 21.81 22.86 -16.92
C ASN A 2 21.36 21.83 -15.87
N SER A 3 21.34 22.25 -14.60
CA SER A 3 20.61 21.47 -13.60
C SER A 3 19.15 21.56 -13.99
N GLU A 4 18.64 20.49 -14.59
CA GLU A 4 17.21 20.30 -14.73
C GLU A 4 16.64 20.44 -13.31
N THR A 5 15.86 21.49 -13.10
CA THR A 5 15.12 21.73 -11.86
C THR A 5 14.05 20.65 -11.76
N VAL A 6 14.45 19.45 -11.36
CA VAL A 6 13.52 18.37 -11.05
C VAL A 6 12.67 18.88 -9.89
N ASN A 7 11.43 19.25 -10.20
CA ASN A 7 10.50 19.86 -9.25
C ASN A 7 10.01 18.77 -8.30
N HIS A 8 10.79 18.51 -7.25
CA HIS A 8 10.45 17.56 -6.19
C HIS A 8 9.39 18.14 -5.25
N LEU A 9 8.69 17.24 -4.56
CA LEU A 9 7.83 17.65 -3.45
C LEU A 9 8.67 18.34 -2.36
N ASN A 10 8.11 19.38 -1.76
CA ASN A 10 8.71 19.99 -0.58
C ASN A 10 8.56 19.05 0.63
N GLU A 11 9.34 19.33 1.68
CA GLU A 11 9.34 18.53 2.92
C GLU A 11 7.94 18.45 3.56
N GLU A 12 7.15 19.52 3.47
CA GLU A 12 5.78 19.57 3.98
C GLU A 12 4.87 18.57 3.26
N ALA A 13 4.93 18.50 1.93
CA ALA A 13 4.14 17.56 1.15
C ALA A 13 4.59 16.11 1.38
N ILE A 14 5.90 15.89 1.57
CA ILE A 14 6.46 14.57 1.93
C ILE A 14 5.90 14.12 3.29
N ALA A 15 5.94 14.98 4.30
CA ALA A 15 5.44 14.70 5.64
C ALA A 15 3.91 14.47 5.64
N LEU A 16 3.17 15.28 4.88
CA LEU A 16 1.72 15.14 4.72
C LEU A 16 1.37 13.79 4.08
N TYR A 17 2.12 13.38 3.05
CA TYR A 17 1.93 12.08 2.41
C TYR A 17 2.23 10.93 3.38
N ALA A 18 3.32 11.02 4.13
CA ALA A 18 3.69 10.01 5.12
C ALA A 18 2.63 9.85 6.21
N ASP A 19 2.07 10.97 6.73
CA ASP A 19 0.96 10.93 7.70
C ASP A 19 -0.30 10.29 7.10
N ALA A 20 -0.65 10.64 5.85
CA ALA A 20 -1.76 10.02 5.14
C ALA A 20 -1.58 8.50 4.95
N LEU A 21 -0.35 8.03 4.70
CA LEU A 21 -0.04 6.60 4.67
C LEU A 21 -0.26 5.92 6.02
N ILE A 22 0.10 6.56 7.13
CA ILE A 22 -0.12 6.04 8.48
C ILE A 22 -1.61 5.95 8.81
N ARG A 23 -2.37 6.98 8.42
CA ARG A 23 -3.82 7.06 8.67
C ARG A 23 -4.66 6.24 7.70
N GLY A 24 -4.07 5.76 6.60
CA GLY A 24 -4.80 5.09 5.52
C GLY A 24 -5.68 6.05 4.71
N THR A 25 -5.39 7.35 4.72
CA THR A 25 -6.13 8.41 4.02
C THR A 25 -5.37 8.91 2.80
N ARG A 26 -4.68 8.04 2.07
CA ARG A 26 -3.90 8.42 0.87
C ARG A 26 -4.80 9.08 -0.19
N ASP A 27 -6.01 8.58 -0.37
CA ASP A 27 -6.93 9.03 -1.42
C ASP A 27 -7.49 10.43 -1.17
N SER A 28 -7.29 11.01 0.03
CA SER A 28 -7.67 12.40 0.33
C SER A 28 -6.58 13.41 -0.05
N LEU A 29 -5.42 12.96 -0.54
CA LEU A 29 -4.36 13.86 -0.98
C LEU A 29 -4.67 14.46 -2.36
N PRO A 30 -4.17 15.68 -2.65
CA PRO A 30 -4.24 16.26 -3.98
C PRO A 30 -3.68 15.32 -5.07
N GLU A 31 -4.39 15.19 -6.19
CA GLU A 31 -4.02 14.31 -7.30
C GLU A 31 -2.62 14.61 -7.85
N PHE A 32 -2.21 15.88 -7.88
CA PHE A 32 -0.85 16.28 -8.27
C PHE A 32 0.23 15.60 -7.41
N ILE A 33 0.00 15.49 -6.10
CA ILE A 33 0.96 14.84 -5.19
C ILE A 33 0.96 13.33 -5.46
N LEU A 34 -0.21 12.71 -5.63
CA LEU A 34 -0.32 11.28 -5.91
C LEU A 34 0.40 10.92 -7.22
N GLY A 35 0.13 11.66 -8.30
CA GLY A 35 0.79 11.47 -9.59
C GLY A 35 2.31 11.69 -9.50
N HIS A 36 2.74 12.74 -8.81
CA HIS A 36 4.18 13.00 -8.66
C HIS A 36 4.91 11.86 -7.91
N VAL A 37 4.32 11.27 -6.87
CA VAL A 37 4.93 10.15 -6.14
C VAL A 37 4.95 8.85 -6.96
N GLU A 38 4.00 8.71 -7.89
CA GLU A 38 3.97 7.60 -8.85
C GLU A 38 5.08 7.71 -9.89
N ASP A 39 5.39 8.92 -10.34
CA ASP A 39 6.41 9.17 -11.37
C ASP A 39 7.81 9.43 -10.79
N CYS A 40 7.92 9.99 -9.58
CA CYS A 40 9.19 10.37 -8.96
C CYS A 40 9.68 9.35 -7.91
N GLN A 41 10.67 8.54 -8.29
CA GLN A 41 11.27 7.56 -7.40
C GLN A 41 11.98 8.18 -6.18
N LEU A 42 12.53 9.39 -6.31
CA LEU A 42 13.23 10.07 -5.21
C LEU A 42 12.25 10.49 -4.12
N CYS A 43 11.17 11.21 -4.49
CA CYS A 43 10.13 11.59 -3.54
C CYS A 43 9.48 10.37 -2.88
N ARG A 44 9.31 9.26 -3.61
CA ARG A 44 8.83 8.01 -3.01
C ARG A 44 9.77 7.46 -1.93
N LYS A 45 11.09 7.48 -2.16
CA LYS A 45 12.07 7.01 -1.17
C LYS A 45 12.07 7.87 0.08
N GLU A 46 11.99 9.19 -0.10
CA GLU A 46 11.96 10.14 1.02
C GLU A 46 10.68 9.98 1.86
N ILE A 47 9.53 9.85 1.20
CA ILE A 47 8.24 9.58 1.88
C ILE A 47 8.33 8.29 2.69
N LEU A 48 8.89 7.21 2.15
CA LEU A 48 9.03 5.94 2.86
C LEU A 48 9.97 6.07 4.07
N ALA A 49 11.07 6.81 3.94
CA ALA A 49 11.97 7.06 5.05
C ALA A 49 11.28 7.83 6.18
N VAL A 50 10.52 8.88 5.85
CA VAL A 50 9.73 9.64 6.83
C VAL A 50 8.63 8.78 7.45
N TYR A 51 7.94 7.99 6.64
CA TYR A 51 6.92 7.05 7.10
C TYR A 51 7.49 6.03 8.10
N ASP A 52 8.66 5.45 7.84
CA ASP A 52 9.29 4.48 8.74
C ASP A 52 9.69 5.09 10.09
N VAL A 53 10.07 6.38 10.12
CA VAL A 53 10.35 7.13 11.34
C VAL A 53 9.07 7.46 12.12
N MET A 54 8.02 7.88 11.42
CA MET A 54 6.75 8.32 12.03
C MET A 54 5.86 7.16 12.45
N LYS A 55 5.97 6.01 11.77
CA LYS A 55 5.17 4.84 12.08
C LYS A 55 5.46 4.45 13.52
N PRO A 56 4.44 4.33 14.39
CA PRO A 56 4.67 3.92 15.76
C PRO A 56 5.34 2.56 15.71
N GLN A 57 6.60 2.51 16.14
CA GLN A 57 7.28 1.26 16.38
C GLN A 57 6.48 0.59 17.49
N GLN A 58 5.52 -0.24 17.11
CA GLN A 58 5.14 -1.34 17.97
C GLN A 58 6.45 -2.05 18.21
N CYS A 59 7.02 -1.91 19.41
CA CYS A 59 8.21 -2.63 19.84
C CYS A 59 7.95 -4.12 19.64
N LYS A 60 8.22 -4.60 18.43
CA LYS A 60 8.54 -5.99 18.19
C LYS A 60 9.97 -6.09 18.67
N THR A 61 10.13 -6.30 19.97
CA THR A 61 11.31 -7.00 20.48
C THR A 61 11.41 -8.30 19.68
N LEU A 62 12.21 -8.28 18.63
CA LEU A 62 12.76 -9.47 18.02
C LEU A 62 14.25 -9.43 18.35
N PRO A 63 14.79 -10.48 18.99
CA PRO A 63 16.23 -10.56 19.20
C PRO A 63 16.92 -10.54 17.82
N GLU A 64 17.99 -9.76 17.72
CA GLU A 64 18.90 -9.79 16.58
C GLU A 64 19.41 -11.22 16.40
N THR A 65 18.87 -11.93 15.41
CA THR A 65 19.58 -13.02 14.78
C THR A 65 19.46 -12.84 13.27
N ASN A 66 20.60 -12.56 12.65
CA ASN A 66 20.89 -12.77 11.25
C ASN A 66 20.05 -13.91 10.66
N ASP A 67 19.06 -13.60 9.84
CA ASP A 67 18.60 -14.48 8.79
C ASP A 67 17.73 -13.70 7.80
N LYS A 68 18.14 -13.73 6.53
CA LYS A 68 17.28 -13.38 5.40
C LYS A 68 16.01 -14.24 5.45
N LYS A 69 14.93 -13.73 6.03
CA LYS A 69 13.60 -14.25 5.77
C LYS A 69 12.79 -13.19 5.03
N VAL A 70 12.74 -13.38 3.71
CA VAL A 70 11.72 -12.83 2.84
C VAL A 70 10.36 -13.10 3.51
N ILE A 71 9.70 -12.05 3.98
CA ILE A 71 8.35 -12.13 4.53
C ILE A 71 7.42 -12.42 3.34
N GLN A 72 7.20 -13.70 3.05
CA GLN A 72 6.07 -14.11 2.21
C GLN A 72 4.80 -13.76 3.00
N ARG A 73 4.07 -12.74 2.55
CA ARG A 73 2.70 -12.49 3.02
C ARG A 73 1.87 -13.72 2.62
N PRO A 74 1.16 -14.37 3.56
CA PRO A 74 0.21 -15.40 3.19
C PRO A 74 -1.00 -14.75 2.49
N GLU A 75 -1.04 -14.86 1.17
CA GLU A 75 -2.17 -14.58 0.27
C GLU A 75 -3.33 -15.57 0.54
N ILE A 76 -4.03 -15.46 1.68
CA ILE A 76 -5.16 -16.37 2.00
C ILE A 76 -6.51 -15.71 2.25
N PHE A 77 -6.68 -14.41 1.96
CA PHE A 77 -7.97 -13.74 2.18
C PHE A 77 -8.76 -13.37 0.92
N SER A 78 -8.36 -13.84 -0.28
CA SER A 78 -9.01 -13.44 -1.55
C SER A 78 -9.74 -14.57 -2.30
N VAL A 79 -10.01 -15.72 -1.67
CA VAL A 79 -10.68 -16.86 -2.36
C VAL A 79 -12.12 -17.09 -1.88
N PHE A 80 -12.55 -16.54 -0.74
CA PHE A 80 -13.87 -16.81 -0.17
C PHE A 80 -15.03 -16.01 -0.78
N ARG A 81 -14.77 -14.99 -1.61
CA ARG A 81 -15.85 -14.17 -2.21
C ARG A 81 -16.55 -14.83 -3.40
N TYR A 82 -15.95 -15.84 -4.02
CA TYR A 82 -16.50 -16.47 -5.23
C TYR A 82 -17.32 -17.74 -4.98
N ALA A 83 -17.18 -18.40 -3.82
CA ALA A 83 -17.88 -19.66 -3.53
C ALA A 83 -19.41 -19.51 -3.48
N ALA A 84 -19.93 -18.37 -3.02
CA ALA A 84 -21.37 -18.14 -2.90
C ALA A 84 -22.09 -18.00 -4.26
N VAL A 85 -21.40 -17.50 -5.28
CA VAL A 85 -21.99 -17.27 -6.62
C VAL A 85 -22.19 -18.60 -7.36
N PHE A 86 -21.24 -19.53 -7.25
CA PHE A 86 -21.35 -20.83 -7.91
C PHE A 86 -22.42 -21.73 -7.28
N ALA A 87 -22.59 -21.69 -5.95
CA ALA A 87 -23.64 -22.47 -5.28
C ALA A 87 -25.06 -22.04 -5.71
N GLY A 88 -25.29 -20.74 -5.93
CA GLY A 88 -26.58 -20.22 -6.39
C GLY A 88 -26.94 -20.67 -7.81
N LEU A 89 -25.98 -20.61 -8.75
CA LEU A 89 -26.20 -21.02 -10.14
C LEU A 89 -26.51 -22.51 -10.30
N ALA A 90 -25.85 -23.37 -9.53
CA ALA A 90 -26.13 -24.80 -9.54
C ALA A 90 -27.56 -25.13 -9.04
N GLY A 91 -28.03 -24.41 -8.02
CA GLY A 91 -29.40 -24.54 -7.51
C GLY A 91 -30.46 -24.13 -8.54
N ILE A 92 -30.26 -23.00 -9.23
CA ILE A 92 -31.19 -22.51 -10.25
C ILE A 92 -31.24 -23.46 -11.45
N ALA A 93 -30.09 -23.99 -11.90
CA ALA A 93 -30.05 -24.95 -12.99
C ALA A 93 -30.81 -26.26 -12.66
N ALA A 94 -30.71 -26.75 -11.43
CA ALA A 94 -31.42 -27.95 -11.00
C ALA A 94 -32.96 -27.77 -11.01
N VAL A 95 -33.46 -26.57 -10.69
CA VAL A 95 -34.89 -26.25 -10.74
C VAL A 95 -35.42 -26.13 -12.16
N ILE A 96 -34.58 -25.75 -13.14
CA ILE A 96 -34.99 -25.63 -14.55
C ILE A 96 -35.06 -27.00 -15.24
N ILE A 97 -34.26 -27.96 -14.78
CA ILE A 97 -34.15 -29.29 -15.41
C ILE A 97 -35.22 -30.27 -14.87
N PHE A 98 -35.79 -30.03 -13.69
CA PHE A 98 -36.82 -30.86 -13.07
C PHE A 98 -38.23 -30.32 -13.32
#